data_AF-A0A0T6BBZ0-F1
#
_entry.id   AF-A0A0T6BBZ0-F1
#
_cell.length_a   1.000
_cell.length_b   1.000
_cell.length_c   1.000
_cell.angle_alpha   90.00
_cell.angle_beta   90.00
_cell.angle_gamma   90.00
#
_symmetry.space_group_name_H-M   'P 1'
#
loop_
_entity.id
_entity.type
_entity.pdbx_description
1 polymer ?
#
loop_
_entity_poly.entity_id
_entity_poly.type
_entity_poly.pdbx_seq_one_letter_code
_entity_poly.pdbx_strand_id
1 'polypeptide(L)'
;RDATSDMAIVARKGSHLVRVYREQKERRKAQKKHWELGGTTIGNIMGIKKKEDEEDKRFNKDDDTTDYKTDQKFAEHMTNTQASSDFARKKSISEQRRYLPVFAVRQELLNVIRENSVVIIVGETGSGKTTQLTQYLHEDGYSKYGMIGCTQPRRVAAMSVAKRVSDEMGTQLGDEVGYAIRFEDCTSENTVIKYMTDGILLRESLREPDLDHYSAIIMDEAHERSLSTDVLFGLLREVSLH
;
A
#
# COMPACT_ATOMS: atom_id res chain seq x y z
N ARG A 1 43.61 -5.64 -11.65
CA ARG A 1 42.61 -4.72 -12.24
C ARG A 1 43.27 -3.37 -12.35
N ASP A 2 43.63 -2.95 -13.55
CA ASP A 2 44.45 -1.77 -13.78
C ASP A 2 43.59 -0.50 -13.70
N ALA A 3 44.00 0.47 -12.88
CA ALA A 3 43.18 1.64 -12.50
C ALA A 3 43.26 2.79 -13.53
N THR A 4 44.08 2.63 -14.56
CA THR A 4 44.39 3.64 -15.59
C THR A 4 43.73 3.33 -16.94
N SER A 5 42.96 2.25 -17.04
CA SER A 5 42.22 1.90 -18.26
C SER A 5 41.17 2.96 -18.61
N ASP A 6 41.09 3.33 -19.89
CA ASP A 6 40.13 4.31 -20.43
C ASP A 6 38.67 3.97 -20.06
N MET A 7 38.36 2.68 -19.92
CA MET A 7 37.05 2.19 -19.51
C MET A 7 36.73 2.53 -18.04
N ALA A 8 37.74 2.50 -17.15
CA ALA A 8 37.61 2.90 -15.75
C ALA A 8 37.52 4.43 -15.58
N ILE A 9 38.16 5.18 -16.47
CA ILE A 9 38.11 6.65 -16.51
C ILE A 9 36.74 7.13 -17.01
N VAL A 10 36.16 6.46 -18.02
CA VAL A 10 34.81 6.74 -18.54
C VAL A 10 33.73 6.37 -17.51
N ALA A 11 33.88 5.27 -16.77
CA ALA A 11 32.96 4.88 -15.70
C ALA A 11 32.94 5.89 -14.53
N ARG A 12 34.06 6.58 -14.25
CA ARG A 12 34.15 7.64 -13.24
C ARG A 12 33.51 8.97 -13.65
N LYS A 13 33.54 9.31 -14.94
CA LYS A 13 33.05 10.62 -15.42
C LYS A 13 31.53 10.76 -15.36
N GLY A 14 30.77 9.66 -15.46
CA GLY A 14 29.31 9.65 -15.30
C GLY A 14 28.53 10.53 -16.30
N SER A 15 27.23 10.27 -16.46
CA SER A 15 26.37 11.08 -17.34
C SER A 15 26.08 12.46 -16.71
N HIS A 16 26.08 13.53 -17.52
CA HIS A 16 25.75 14.89 -17.08
C HIS A 16 24.37 14.94 -16.38
N LEU A 17 23.42 14.10 -16.82
CA LEU A 17 22.10 13.97 -16.21
C LEU A 17 22.18 13.42 -14.77
N VAL A 18 23.04 12.42 -14.53
CA VAL A 18 23.25 11.81 -13.20
C VAL A 18 23.93 12.80 -12.24
N ARG A 19 24.81 13.66 -12.76
CA ARG A 19 25.46 14.73 -11.97
C ARG A 19 24.45 15.81 -11.55
N VAL A 20 23.61 16.27 -12.48
CA VAL A 20 22.54 17.23 -12.19
C VAL A 20 21.54 16.66 -11.19
N TYR A 21 21.19 15.37 -11.32
CA TYR A 21 20.28 14.71 -10.39
C TYR A 21 20.88 14.54 -8.99
N ARG A 22 22.19 14.27 -8.88
CA ARG A 22 22.91 14.24 -7.58
C ARG A 22 22.99 15.62 -6.94
N GLU A 23 23.31 16.67 -7.69
CA GLU A 23 23.33 18.05 -7.17
C GLU A 23 21.93 18.51 -6.71
N GLN A 24 20.88 18.17 -7.45
CA GLN A 24 19.50 18.46 -7.03
C GLN A 24 19.13 17.66 -5.76
N LYS A 25 19.53 16.39 -5.66
CA LYS A 25 19.30 15.55 -4.47
C LYS A 25 20.06 16.08 -3.25
N GLU A 26 21.29 16.56 -3.41
CA GLU A 26 22.11 17.19 -2.38
C GLU A 26 21.51 18.53 -1.93
N ARG A 27 21.10 19.40 -2.87
CA ARG A 27 20.41 20.66 -2.55
C ARG A 27 19.09 20.44 -1.81
N ARG A 28 18.32 19.42 -2.19
CA ARG A 28 17.05 19.07 -1.54
C ARG A 28 17.28 18.51 -0.13
N LYS A 29 18.36 17.76 0.10
CA LYS A 29 18.80 17.34 1.44
C LYS A 29 19.30 18.52 2.28
N ALA A 30 20.03 19.47 1.69
CA ALA A 30 20.50 20.68 2.37
C ALA A 30 19.33 21.60 2.78
N GLN A 31 18.32 21.76 1.91
CA GLN A 31 17.08 22.48 2.24
C GLN A 31 16.28 21.77 3.34
N LYS A 32 16.22 20.44 3.33
CA LYS A 32 15.53 19.66 4.37
C LYS A 32 16.24 19.76 5.74
N LYS A 33 17.57 19.70 5.76
CA LYS A 33 18.36 19.93 6.99
C LYS A 33 18.28 21.36 7.51
N HIS A 34 18.14 22.36 6.63
CA HIS A 34 17.99 23.76 7.03
C HIS A 34 16.64 24.02 7.74
N TRP A 35 15.59 23.29 7.38
CA TRP A 35 14.28 23.35 8.03
C TRP A 35 14.26 22.66 9.40
N GLU A 36 15.06 21.61 9.61
CA GLU A 36 15.18 20.87 10.88
C GLU A 36 15.92 21.66 11.99
N LEU A 37 16.69 22.70 11.65
CA LEU A 37 17.36 23.55 12.66
C LEU A 37 16.44 24.57 13.32
N GLY A 38 15.29 24.87 12.71
CA GLY A 38 14.30 25.80 13.27
C GLY A 38 13.70 25.25 14.55
N GLY A 39 14.06 25.84 15.70
CA GLY A 39 13.63 25.38 17.03
C GLY A 39 14.75 24.77 17.89
N THR A 40 15.97 24.63 17.38
CA THR A 40 17.15 24.25 18.19
C THR A 40 17.88 25.48 18.73
N THR A 41 18.60 25.33 19.85
CA THR A 41 19.42 26.41 20.47
C THR A 41 20.42 27.02 19.48
N ILE A 42 20.94 26.20 18.56
CA ILE A 42 21.85 26.60 17.50
C ILE A 42 21.13 27.37 16.38
N GLY A 43 19.88 27.02 16.06
CA GLY A 43 19.04 27.71 15.08
C GLY A 43 18.65 29.13 15.51
N ASN A 44 18.43 29.34 16.82
CA ASN A 44 18.11 30.66 17.38
C ASN A 44 19.31 31.63 17.34
N ILE A 45 20.53 31.12 17.57
CA ILE A 45 21.77 31.91 17.45
C ILE A 45 22.05 32.29 15.98
N MET A 46 21.64 31.45 15.02
CA MET A 46 21.81 31.70 13.58
C MET A 46 20.68 32.53 12.93
N GLY A 47 19.75 33.09 13.71
CA GLY A 47 18.73 34.03 13.21
C GLY A 47 17.59 33.38 12.41
N ILE A 48 17.40 32.07 12.49
CA ILE A 48 16.35 31.34 11.77
C ILE A 48 15.06 31.35 12.62
N LYS A 49 14.03 32.07 12.19
CA LYS A 49 12.71 32.10 12.86
C LYS A 49 11.79 31.00 12.31
N LYS A 50 11.24 30.17 13.20
CA LYS A 50 10.18 29.18 12.90
C LYS A 50 8.89 29.94 12.52
N LYS A 51 8.15 29.46 11.51
CA LYS A 51 6.75 29.85 11.32
C LYS A 51 5.93 29.07 12.34
N GLU A 52 5.16 29.78 13.15
CA GLU A 52 4.23 29.18 14.12
C GLU A 52 3.01 28.65 13.38
N ASP A 53 2.81 27.33 13.41
CA ASP A 53 1.56 26.68 13.04
C ASP A 53 0.78 26.37 14.33
N GLU A 54 -0.53 26.67 14.36
CA GLU A 54 -1.39 26.67 15.55
C GLU A 54 -1.67 25.29 16.20
N GLU A 55 -0.93 24.24 15.85
CA GLU A 55 -1.14 22.88 16.38
C GLU A 55 -0.37 22.58 17.69
N ASP A 56 0.63 23.39 18.06
CA ASP A 56 1.53 23.13 19.20
C ASP A 56 0.91 23.33 20.60
N LYS A 57 -0.42 23.53 20.74
CA LYS A 57 -1.09 23.76 22.04
C LYS A 57 -1.70 22.53 22.74
N ARG A 58 -1.53 21.31 22.23
CA ARG A 58 -2.26 20.13 22.77
C ARG A 58 -1.44 19.07 23.51
N PHE A 59 -0.15 19.28 23.75
CA PHE A 59 0.66 18.33 24.53
C PHE A 59 1.23 19.00 25.78
N ASN A 60 0.39 19.12 26.80
CA ASN A 60 0.85 19.17 28.18
C ASN A 60 -0.25 18.60 29.06
N LYS A 61 -0.25 17.28 29.22
CA LYS A 61 -0.75 16.62 30.42
C LYS A 61 -0.05 15.29 30.56
N ASP A 62 0.95 15.28 31.43
CA ASP A 62 1.46 14.08 32.08
C ASP A 62 0.28 13.40 32.78
N ASP A 63 -0.05 12.17 32.38
CA ASP A 63 -0.62 11.19 33.30
C ASP A 63 -0.23 9.78 32.87
N ASP A 64 0.24 9.05 33.86
CA ASP A 64 0.82 7.71 33.82
C ASP A 64 -0.34 6.71 33.90
N THR A 65 -0.67 6.05 32.77
CA THR A 65 -1.39 4.76 32.71
C THR A 65 -1.44 4.30 31.25
N THR A 66 -0.61 3.31 30.91
CA THR A 66 -0.62 2.71 29.57
C THR A 66 -1.82 1.75 29.44
N ASP A 67 -2.96 2.27 29.00
CA ASP A 67 -4.10 1.46 28.61
C ASP A 67 -3.93 0.97 27.16
N TYR A 68 -3.54 -0.31 27.00
CA TYR A 68 -3.36 -0.97 25.70
C TYR A 68 -4.67 -1.10 24.89
N LYS A 69 -5.81 -0.69 25.44
CA LYS A 69 -7.11 -0.69 24.75
C LYS A 69 -7.37 0.55 23.89
N THR A 70 -6.61 1.62 24.06
CA THR A 70 -6.84 2.86 23.31
C THR A 70 -6.38 2.82 21.85
N ASP A 71 -5.61 1.79 21.45
CA ASP A 71 -5.18 1.56 20.07
C ASP A 71 -6.28 0.95 19.16
N GLN A 72 -7.46 0.60 19.69
CA GLN A 72 -8.51 -0.10 18.94
C GLN A 72 -9.38 0.79 18.02
N LYS A 73 -8.94 2.00 17.69
CA LYS A 73 -9.79 3.01 17.01
C LYS A 73 -9.17 3.65 15.77
N PHE A 74 -8.35 2.90 15.02
CA PHE A 74 -7.83 3.40 13.74
C PHE A 74 -8.95 3.65 12.72
N ALA A 75 -10.00 2.80 12.73
CA ALA A 75 -11.19 2.98 11.90
C ALA A 75 -11.95 4.28 12.23
N GLU A 76 -12.04 4.65 13.51
CA GLU A 76 -12.67 5.91 13.93
C GLU A 76 -11.81 7.13 13.52
N HIS A 77 -10.49 7.00 13.56
CA HIS A 77 -9.56 8.11 13.31
C HIS A 77 -9.35 8.45 11.82
N MET A 78 -9.66 7.53 10.89
CA MET A 78 -9.58 7.77 9.43
C MET A 78 -10.73 8.63 8.88
N THR A 79 -11.81 8.84 9.64
CA THR A 79 -12.96 9.64 9.17
C THR A 79 -12.65 11.13 9.03
N ASN A 80 -11.56 11.63 9.63
CA ASN A 80 -11.29 13.06 9.79
C ASN A 80 -10.16 13.64 8.92
N THR A 81 -9.60 12.92 7.94
CA THR A 81 -8.46 13.44 7.15
C THR A 81 -8.93 14.21 5.90
N GLN A 82 -9.06 15.53 6.00
CA GLN A 82 -9.46 16.45 4.91
C GLN A 82 -8.31 16.88 3.98
N ALA A 83 -7.55 15.93 3.43
CA ALA A 83 -6.54 16.22 2.40
C ALA A 83 -6.97 15.67 1.03
N SER A 84 -8.11 16.15 0.50
CA SER A 84 -8.60 15.77 -0.84
C SER A 84 -8.14 16.77 -1.91
N SER A 85 -7.50 16.28 -2.98
CA SER A 85 -7.12 17.09 -4.15
C SER A 85 -8.34 17.63 -4.89
N ASP A 86 -8.19 18.70 -5.69
CA ASP A 86 -9.29 19.26 -6.50
C ASP A 86 -9.93 18.25 -7.46
N PHE A 87 -9.16 17.25 -7.90
CA PHE A 87 -9.64 16.12 -8.68
C PHE A 87 -10.60 15.24 -7.87
N ALA A 88 -10.27 14.97 -6.61
CA ALA A 88 -11.09 14.16 -5.70
C ALA A 88 -12.39 14.88 -5.29
N ARG A 89 -12.41 16.22 -5.33
CA ARG A 89 -13.58 17.05 -4.97
C ARG A 89 -14.59 17.24 -6.10
N LYS A 90 -14.15 17.18 -7.36
CA LYS A 90 -14.99 17.51 -8.53
C LYS A 90 -15.67 16.31 -9.19
N LYS A 91 -15.14 15.10 -8.99
CA LYS A 91 -15.62 13.87 -9.65
C LYS A 91 -16.11 12.87 -8.63
N SER A 92 -17.21 12.19 -8.94
CA SER A 92 -17.69 11.06 -8.15
C SER A 92 -16.63 9.96 -8.07
N ILE A 93 -16.66 9.15 -7.02
CA ILE A 93 -15.73 8.02 -6.83
C ILE A 93 -15.76 7.09 -8.06
N SER A 94 -16.94 6.85 -8.62
CA SER A 94 -17.13 6.06 -9.84
C SER A 94 -16.42 6.66 -11.06
N GLU A 95 -16.51 7.98 -11.25
CA GLU A 95 -15.78 8.65 -12.33
C GLU A 95 -14.27 8.57 -12.13
N GLN A 96 -13.77 8.73 -10.91
CA GLN A 96 -12.33 8.61 -10.62
C GLN A 96 -11.78 7.23 -11.01
N ARG A 97 -12.53 6.15 -10.74
CA ARG A 97 -12.16 4.78 -11.13
C ARG A 97 -11.95 4.64 -12.64
N ARG A 98 -12.78 5.31 -13.46
CA ARG A 98 -12.69 5.24 -14.93
C ARG A 98 -11.45 5.91 -15.51
N TYR A 99 -10.80 6.83 -14.77
CA TYR A 99 -9.57 7.48 -15.20
C TYR A 99 -8.31 6.66 -14.87
N LEU A 100 -8.42 5.57 -14.10
CA LEU A 100 -7.27 4.75 -13.76
C LEU A 100 -6.83 3.93 -14.99
N PRO A 101 -5.50 3.84 -15.26
CA PRO A 101 -4.99 3.08 -16.41
C PRO A 101 -5.50 1.64 -16.49
N VAL A 102 -5.68 0.97 -15.34
CA VAL A 102 -6.19 -0.41 -15.27
C VAL A 102 -7.61 -0.55 -15.83
N PHE A 103 -8.42 0.52 -15.82
CA PHE A 103 -9.79 0.48 -16.35
C PHE A 103 -9.81 0.26 -17.87
N ALA A 104 -8.86 0.85 -18.60
CA ALA A 104 -8.78 0.73 -20.06
C ALA A 104 -8.51 -0.71 -20.52
N VAL A 105 -7.82 -1.51 -19.69
CA VAL A 105 -7.43 -2.90 -19.98
C VAL A 105 -8.24 -3.92 -19.21
N ARG A 106 -9.34 -3.50 -18.55
CA ARG A 106 -10.14 -4.36 -17.65
C ARG A 106 -10.58 -5.67 -18.30
N GLN A 107 -11.09 -5.60 -19.53
CA GLN A 107 -11.69 -6.77 -20.19
C GLN A 107 -10.63 -7.75 -20.71
N GLU A 108 -9.53 -7.22 -21.23
CA GLU A 108 -8.37 -8.03 -21.60
C GLU A 108 -7.79 -8.74 -20.38
N LEU A 109 -7.64 -8.02 -19.27
CA LEU A 109 -7.18 -8.58 -18.02
C LEU A 109 -8.07 -9.72 -17.51
N LEU A 110 -9.40 -9.53 -17.47
CA LEU A 110 -10.34 -10.57 -17.02
C LEU A 110 -10.31 -11.80 -17.94
N ASN A 111 -10.12 -11.62 -19.24
CA ASN A 111 -9.95 -12.75 -20.16
C ASN A 111 -8.67 -13.53 -19.85
N VAL A 112 -7.54 -12.84 -19.65
CA VAL A 112 -6.27 -13.49 -19.31
C VAL A 112 -6.37 -14.26 -17.98
N ILE A 113 -7.04 -13.69 -16.97
CA ILE A 113 -7.26 -14.36 -15.68
C ILE A 113 -8.17 -15.58 -15.83
N ARG A 114 -9.19 -15.54 -16.68
CA ARG A 114 -10.05 -16.71 -16.95
C ARG A 114 -9.33 -17.86 -17.65
N GLU A 115 -8.33 -17.56 -18.46
CA GLU A 115 -7.59 -18.55 -19.26
C GLU A 115 -6.35 -19.12 -18.53
N ASN A 116 -5.91 -18.50 -17.42
CA ASN A 116 -4.67 -18.84 -16.75
C ASN A 116 -4.84 -18.90 -15.23
N SER A 117 -4.42 -20.00 -14.60
CA SER A 117 -4.43 -20.14 -13.14
C SER A 117 -3.47 -19.17 -12.42
N VAL A 118 -2.41 -18.73 -13.10
CA VAL A 118 -1.41 -17.79 -12.56
C VAL A 118 -1.14 -16.69 -13.58
N VAL A 119 -1.30 -15.42 -13.15
CA VAL A 119 -1.08 -14.23 -13.99
C VAL A 119 -0.16 -13.25 -13.27
N ILE A 120 0.86 -12.75 -13.97
CA ILE A 120 1.74 -11.69 -13.46
C ILE A 120 1.29 -10.36 -14.06
N ILE A 121 0.80 -9.47 -13.21
CA ILE A 121 0.31 -8.14 -13.61
C ILE A 121 1.37 -7.10 -13.24
N VAL A 122 1.88 -6.38 -14.24
CA VAL A 122 2.87 -5.31 -14.05
C VAL A 122 2.23 -3.97 -14.41
N GLY A 123 2.42 -2.97 -13.56
CA GLY A 123 2.00 -1.59 -13.84
C GLY A 123 2.60 -0.62 -12.85
N GLU A 124 2.67 0.66 -13.21
CA GLU A 124 3.24 1.71 -12.35
C GLU A 124 2.41 1.93 -11.08
N THR A 125 3.02 2.49 -10.02
CA THR A 125 2.30 2.90 -8.81
C THR A 125 1.25 3.95 -9.17
N GLY A 126 0.03 3.81 -8.63
CA GLY A 126 -1.10 4.69 -8.97
C GLY A 126 -1.88 4.25 -10.21
N SER A 127 -1.51 3.15 -10.87
CA SER A 127 -2.28 2.60 -12.00
C SER A 127 -3.65 2.00 -11.60
N GLY A 128 -3.89 1.80 -10.30
CA GLY A 128 -5.15 1.28 -9.76
C GLY A 128 -5.16 -0.23 -9.50
N LYS A 129 -4.03 -0.96 -9.61
CA LYS A 129 -3.98 -2.42 -9.41
C LYS A 129 -4.61 -2.87 -8.09
N THR A 130 -4.06 -2.41 -6.99
CA THR A 130 -4.42 -2.79 -5.62
C THR A 130 -5.90 -2.57 -5.28
N THR A 131 -6.48 -1.47 -5.78
CA THR A 131 -7.86 -1.09 -5.47
C THR A 131 -8.85 -1.69 -6.46
N GLN A 132 -8.52 -1.79 -7.75
CA GLN A 132 -9.50 -2.16 -8.78
C GLN A 132 -9.51 -3.65 -9.12
N LEU A 133 -8.38 -4.36 -9.01
CA LEU A 133 -8.31 -5.78 -9.41
C LEU A 133 -9.30 -6.65 -8.61
N THR A 134 -9.33 -6.47 -7.29
CA THR A 134 -10.25 -7.17 -6.38
C THR A 134 -11.71 -6.88 -6.75
N GLN A 135 -12.04 -5.62 -7.02
CA GLN A 135 -13.38 -5.20 -7.44
C GLN A 135 -13.76 -5.81 -8.79
N TYR A 136 -12.84 -5.87 -9.76
CA TYR A 136 -13.13 -6.47 -11.07
C TYR A 136 -13.37 -7.97 -10.97
N LEU A 137 -12.61 -8.69 -10.14
CA LEU A 137 -12.84 -10.11 -9.88
C LEU A 137 -14.19 -10.34 -9.18
N HIS A 138 -14.53 -9.50 -8.21
CA HIS A 138 -15.83 -9.54 -7.55
C HIS A 138 -16.97 -9.31 -8.56
N GLU A 139 -16.85 -8.28 -9.40
CA GLU A 139 -17.83 -7.94 -10.45
C GLU A 139 -17.93 -9.04 -11.54
N ASP A 140 -16.85 -9.77 -11.83
CA ASP A 140 -16.85 -10.93 -12.76
C ASP A 140 -17.36 -12.23 -12.10
N GLY A 141 -17.68 -12.18 -10.80
CA GLY A 141 -18.37 -13.25 -10.07
C GLY A 141 -17.46 -14.21 -9.30
N TYR A 142 -16.17 -13.93 -9.15
CA TYR A 142 -15.25 -14.80 -8.39
C TYR A 142 -15.68 -14.94 -6.93
N SER A 143 -16.25 -13.89 -6.34
CA SER A 143 -16.73 -13.92 -4.95
C SER A 143 -17.90 -14.89 -4.69
N LYS A 144 -18.51 -15.46 -5.72
CA LYS A 144 -19.56 -16.48 -5.58
C LYS A 144 -19.02 -17.85 -5.22
N TYR A 145 -17.74 -18.11 -5.49
CA TYR A 145 -17.09 -19.40 -5.26
C TYR A 145 -16.22 -19.41 -4.00
N GLY A 146 -15.88 -18.23 -3.48
CA GLY A 146 -15.01 -18.03 -2.33
C GLY A 146 -14.55 -16.59 -2.24
N MET A 147 -13.89 -16.21 -1.16
CA MET A 147 -13.37 -14.86 -0.94
C MET A 147 -12.26 -14.51 -1.93
N ILE A 148 -12.12 -13.21 -2.21
CA ILE A 148 -10.98 -12.67 -2.94
C ILE A 148 -9.99 -12.13 -1.91
N GLY A 149 -8.84 -12.78 -1.79
CA GLY A 149 -7.75 -12.38 -0.92
C GLY A 149 -6.78 -11.44 -1.64
N CYS A 150 -6.35 -10.37 -0.99
CA CYS A 150 -5.28 -9.51 -1.51
C CYS A 150 -4.26 -9.24 -0.39
N THR A 151 -3.01 -9.66 -0.60
CA THR A 151 -1.96 -9.44 0.39
C THR A 151 -1.29 -8.09 0.20
N GLN A 152 -0.80 -7.53 1.31
CA GLN A 152 -0.01 -6.31 1.37
C GLN A 152 1.17 -6.51 2.33
N PRO A 153 2.39 -6.09 1.98
CA PRO A 153 3.55 -6.25 2.86
C PRO A 153 3.44 -5.41 4.13
N ARG A 154 2.63 -4.33 4.12
CA ARG A 154 2.51 -3.37 5.22
C ARG A 154 1.11 -3.36 5.81
N ARG A 155 1.02 -3.43 7.15
CA ARG A 155 -0.24 -3.36 7.91
C ARG A 155 -1.08 -2.13 7.53
N VAL A 156 -0.46 -0.95 7.52
CA VAL A 156 -1.14 0.32 7.20
C VAL A 156 -1.68 0.33 5.76
N ALA A 157 -0.97 -0.33 4.82
CA ALA A 157 -1.45 -0.46 3.45
C ALA A 157 -2.70 -1.34 3.38
N ALA A 158 -2.70 -2.52 4.02
CA ALA A 158 -3.88 -3.40 4.08
C ALA A 158 -5.12 -2.67 4.62
N MET A 159 -4.99 -1.98 5.75
CA MET A 159 -6.09 -1.24 6.39
C MET A 159 -6.62 -0.10 5.50
N SER A 160 -5.71 0.74 5.00
CA SER A 160 -6.07 1.92 4.21
C SER A 160 -6.69 1.55 2.85
N VAL A 161 -6.19 0.50 2.20
CA VAL A 161 -6.75 -0.02 0.96
C VAL A 161 -8.13 -0.63 1.20
N ALA A 162 -8.30 -1.44 2.25
CA ALA A 162 -9.60 -2.00 2.58
C ALA A 162 -10.65 -0.91 2.83
N LYS A 163 -10.29 0.11 3.62
CA LYS A 163 -11.17 1.27 3.86
C LYS A 163 -11.50 2.01 2.57
N ARG A 164 -10.51 2.23 1.71
CA ARG A 164 -10.73 2.87 0.42
C ARG A 164 -11.69 2.06 -0.45
N VAL A 165 -11.49 0.75 -0.54
CA VAL A 165 -12.30 -0.14 -1.39
C VAL A 165 -13.72 -0.31 -0.83
N SER A 166 -13.89 -0.35 0.50
CA SER A 166 -15.24 -0.35 1.11
C SER A 166 -16.01 0.92 0.72
N ASP A 167 -15.35 2.08 0.76
CA ASP A 167 -15.94 3.35 0.37
C ASP A 167 -16.25 3.39 -1.15
N GLU A 168 -15.41 2.77 -1.99
CA GLU A 168 -15.64 2.65 -3.44
C GLU A 168 -16.80 1.72 -3.80
N MET A 169 -17.04 0.68 -2.99
CA MET A 169 -18.17 -0.25 -3.14
C MET A 169 -19.45 0.21 -2.43
N GLY A 170 -19.37 1.27 -1.62
CA GLY A 170 -20.52 1.77 -0.86
C GLY A 170 -20.93 0.86 0.30
N THR A 171 -20.00 0.05 0.82
CA THR A 171 -20.22 -0.85 1.96
C THR A 171 -19.50 -0.36 3.22
N GLN A 172 -19.95 -0.81 4.38
CA GLN A 172 -19.22 -0.59 5.62
C GLN A 172 -17.96 -1.48 5.66
N LEU A 173 -16.85 -0.91 6.13
CA LEU A 173 -15.62 -1.68 6.38
C LEU A 173 -15.90 -2.75 7.44
N GLY A 174 -15.54 -4.00 7.13
CA GLY A 174 -15.81 -5.18 7.95
C GLY A 174 -17.05 -5.97 7.54
N ASP A 175 -17.88 -5.44 6.63
CA ASP A 175 -19.00 -6.18 6.03
C ASP A 175 -18.51 -6.90 4.75
N GLU A 176 -18.90 -6.47 3.55
CA GLU A 176 -18.45 -7.08 2.28
C GLU A 176 -16.93 -6.93 2.02
N VAL A 177 -16.32 -5.84 2.49
CA VAL A 177 -14.88 -5.57 2.35
C VAL A 177 -14.26 -5.46 3.73
N GLY A 178 -13.23 -6.28 3.99
CA GLY A 178 -12.58 -6.33 5.30
C GLY A 178 -11.06 -6.42 5.20
N TYR A 179 -10.41 -6.42 6.36
CA TYR A 179 -8.98 -6.70 6.44
C TYR A 179 -8.59 -7.55 7.64
N ALA A 180 -7.48 -8.27 7.51
CA ALA A 180 -6.88 -9.04 8.60
C ALA A 180 -5.37 -8.77 8.70
N ILE A 181 -4.93 -8.35 9.87
CA ILE A 181 -3.54 -8.11 10.21
C ILE A 181 -3.21 -8.77 11.55
N ARG A 182 -1.92 -8.76 11.93
CA ARG A 182 -1.53 -9.31 13.22
C ARG A 182 -2.24 -8.54 14.35
N PHE A 183 -2.97 -9.29 15.18
CA PHE A 183 -3.73 -8.82 16.35
C PHE A 183 -5.01 -8.04 16.07
N GLU A 184 -5.44 -7.94 14.80
CA GLU A 184 -6.66 -7.22 14.43
C GLU A 184 -7.27 -7.87 13.18
N ASP A 185 -8.53 -8.25 13.30
CA ASP A 185 -9.33 -8.83 12.22
C ASP A 185 -10.65 -8.06 12.13
N CYS A 186 -10.83 -7.37 11.00
CA CYS A 186 -11.99 -6.57 10.67
C CYS A 186 -12.66 -7.20 9.45
N THR A 187 -13.18 -8.41 9.64
CA THR A 187 -13.94 -9.19 8.66
C THR A 187 -15.21 -9.73 9.31
N SER A 188 -16.16 -10.17 8.50
CA SER A 188 -17.40 -10.82 8.91
C SER A 188 -17.70 -12.02 8.02
N GLU A 189 -18.77 -12.76 8.33
CA GLU A 189 -19.25 -13.86 7.49
C GLU A 189 -19.67 -13.41 6.08
N ASN A 190 -19.96 -12.11 5.90
CA ASN A 190 -20.33 -11.52 4.61
C ASN A 190 -19.11 -11.04 3.80
N THR A 191 -17.90 -11.08 4.37
CA THR A 191 -16.72 -10.54 3.68
C THR A 191 -16.43 -11.32 2.42
N VAL A 192 -16.46 -10.63 1.28
CA VAL A 192 -16.15 -11.18 -0.05
C VAL A 192 -14.79 -10.73 -0.56
N ILE A 193 -14.28 -9.59 -0.08
CA ILE A 193 -12.94 -9.09 -0.39
C ILE A 193 -12.18 -8.88 0.92
N LYS A 194 -11.06 -9.58 1.08
CA LYS A 194 -10.22 -9.53 2.27
C LYS A 194 -8.82 -9.03 1.93
N TYR A 195 -8.46 -7.88 2.46
CA TYR A 195 -7.09 -7.37 2.42
C TYR A 195 -6.32 -7.86 3.64
N MET A 196 -5.12 -8.39 3.46
CA MET A 196 -4.39 -8.94 4.59
C MET A 196 -2.89 -8.74 4.47
N THR A 197 -2.16 -8.90 5.57
CA THR A 197 -0.70 -8.97 5.46
C THR A 197 -0.24 -10.36 5.02
N ASP A 198 0.90 -10.45 4.34
CA ASP A 198 1.50 -11.73 3.93
C ASP A 198 1.58 -12.73 5.10
N GLY A 199 1.93 -12.28 6.30
CA GLY A 199 2.01 -13.13 7.48
C GLY A 199 0.68 -13.70 7.97
N ILE A 200 -0.46 -13.08 7.62
CA ILE A 200 -1.79 -13.62 7.90
C ILE A 200 -2.12 -14.73 6.90
N LEU A 201 -1.94 -14.49 5.60
CA LEU A 201 -2.18 -15.53 4.58
C LEU A 201 -1.27 -16.75 4.81
N LEU A 202 0.01 -16.52 5.16
CA LEU A 202 0.93 -17.60 5.47
C LEU A 202 0.43 -18.44 6.66
N ARG A 203 -0.09 -17.80 7.71
CA ARG A 203 -0.66 -18.51 8.85
C ARG A 203 -1.91 -19.30 8.48
N GLU A 204 -2.77 -18.74 7.65
CA GLU A 204 -3.97 -19.43 7.15
C GLU A 204 -3.59 -20.66 6.32
N SER A 205 -2.62 -20.54 5.42
CA SER A 205 -2.12 -21.67 4.61
C SER A 205 -1.51 -22.80 5.44
N LEU A 206 -0.98 -22.51 6.64
CA LEU A 206 -0.50 -23.56 7.54
C LEU A 206 -1.63 -24.32 8.24
N ARG A 207 -2.81 -23.70 8.36
CA ARG A 207 -4.01 -24.32 8.95
C ARG A 207 -4.83 -25.04 7.89
N GLU A 208 -4.96 -24.44 6.72
CA GLU A 208 -5.73 -24.92 5.58
C GLU A 208 -4.82 -24.85 4.34
N PRO A 209 -4.09 -25.95 4.04
CA PRO A 209 -3.12 -25.99 2.95
C PRO A 209 -3.72 -25.66 1.57
N ASP A 210 -4.97 -26.07 1.33
CA ASP A 210 -5.65 -25.93 0.04
C ASP A 210 -6.27 -24.53 -0.16
N LEU A 211 -6.37 -23.72 0.90
CA LEU A 211 -6.93 -22.37 0.87
C LEU A 211 -8.34 -22.27 0.25
N ASP A 212 -9.17 -23.32 0.40
CA ASP A 212 -10.50 -23.48 -0.21
C ASP A 212 -11.48 -22.31 0.00
N HIS A 213 -11.31 -21.52 1.07
CA HIS A 213 -12.16 -20.33 1.28
C HIS A 213 -11.91 -19.22 0.26
N TYR A 214 -10.81 -19.27 -0.50
CA TYR A 214 -10.44 -18.25 -1.47
C TYR A 214 -10.66 -18.73 -2.91
N SER A 215 -11.38 -17.93 -3.69
CA SER A 215 -11.55 -18.15 -5.14
C SER A 215 -10.45 -17.51 -5.97
N ALA A 216 -9.80 -16.47 -5.41
CA ALA A 216 -8.68 -15.78 -6.04
C ALA A 216 -7.78 -15.16 -4.97
N ILE A 217 -6.47 -15.27 -5.16
CA ILE A 217 -5.47 -14.66 -4.29
C ILE A 217 -4.59 -13.72 -5.13
N ILE A 218 -4.54 -12.46 -4.71
CA ILE A 218 -3.69 -11.43 -5.29
C ILE A 218 -2.52 -11.19 -4.34
N MET A 219 -1.30 -11.43 -4.83
CA MET A 219 -0.06 -11.14 -4.13
C MET A 219 0.45 -9.76 -4.57
N ASP A 220 0.04 -8.70 -3.88
CA ASP A 220 0.39 -7.33 -4.27
C ASP A 220 1.80 -6.93 -3.80
N GLU A 221 2.38 -5.91 -4.44
CA GLU A 221 3.71 -5.38 -4.13
C GLU A 221 4.81 -6.47 -4.11
N ALA A 222 4.63 -7.55 -4.88
CA ALA A 222 5.56 -8.68 -4.96
C ALA A 222 7.00 -8.30 -5.37
N HIS A 223 7.18 -7.10 -5.93
CA HIS A 223 8.48 -6.53 -6.24
C HIS A 223 9.30 -6.15 -4.99
N GLU A 224 8.68 -5.98 -3.82
CA GLU A 224 9.39 -5.73 -2.55
C GLU A 224 10.21 -6.97 -2.10
N ARG A 225 9.95 -8.15 -2.70
CA ARG A 225 10.69 -9.42 -2.47
C ARG A 225 10.94 -9.72 -0.99
N SER A 226 9.86 -9.71 -0.20
CA SER A 226 9.93 -10.11 1.19
C SER A 226 10.05 -11.63 1.33
N LEU A 227 10.68 -12.11 2.40
CA LEU A 227 10.78 -13.55 2.68
C LEU A 227 9.39 -14.21 2.76
N SER A 228 8.42 -13.54 3.38
CA SER A 228 7.05 -14.05 3.50
C SER A 228 6.38 -14.21 2.14
N THR A 229 6.59 -13.24 1.23
CA THR A 229 6.07 -13.29 -0.14
C THR A 229 6.70 -14.43 -0.93
N ASP A 230 8.02 -14.63 -0.81
CA ASP A 230 8.73 -15.72 -1.50
C ASP A 230 8.27 -17.11 -1.01
N VAL A 231 8.04 -17.28 0.30
CA VAL A 231 7.48 -18.52 0.86
C VAL A 231 6.05 -18.75 0.37
N LEU A 232 5.21 -17.70 0.36
CA LEU A 232 3.85 -17.78 -0.15
C LEU A 232 3.80 -18.19 -1.63
N PHE A 233 4.72 -17.70 -2.48
CA PHE A 233 4.81 -18.17 -3.86
C PHE A 233 5.10 -19.67 -3.96
N GLY A 234 5.95 -20.20 -3.08
CA GLY A 234 6.23 -21.63 -2.99
C GLY A 234 4.97 -22.44 -2.68
N LEU A 235 4.22 -22.02 -1.67
CA LEU A 235 2.98 -22.69 -1.24
C LEU A 235 1.87 -22.57 -2.28
N LEU A 236 1.60 -21.37 -2.79
CA LEU A 236 0.55 -21.13 -3.78
C LEU A 236 0.81 -21.86 -5.10
N ARG A 237 2.09 -22.07 -5.47
CA ARG A 237 2.43 -22.88 -6.63
C ARG A 237 2.04 -24.35 -6.44
N GLU A 238 2.17 -24.89 -5.24
CA GLU A 238 1.77 -26.26 -4.94
C GLU A 238 0.24 -26.42 -5.02
N VAL A 239 -0.49 -25.48 -4.42
CA VAL A 239 -1.97 -25.44 -4.47
C VAL A 239 -2.49 -25.28 -5.90
N SER A 240 -1.92 -24.39 -6.69
CA SER A 240 -2.37 -24.13 -8.07
C SER A 240 -2.07 -25.28 -9.07
N LEU A 241 -1.25 -26.25 -8.69
CA LEU A 241 -0.90 -27.40 -9.54
C LEU A 241 -1.81 -28.62 -9.31
N HIS A 242 -2.65 -28.58 -8.27
CA HIS A 242 -3.69 -29.57 -7.99
C HIS A 242 -5.01 -29.19 -8.67
#